data_AF-A0A0Q5L5G6-F1
#
_entry.id   AF-A0A0Q5L5G6-F1
#
_cell.length_a   1.000
_cell.length_b   1.000
_cell.length_c   1.000
_cell.angle_alpha   90.00
_cell.angle_beta   90.00
_cell.angle_gamma   90.00
#
_symmetry.space_group_name_H-M   'P 1'
#
loop_
_entity.id
_entity.type
_entity.pdbx_description
1 polymer ?
#
loop_
_entity_poly.entity_id
_entity_poly.type
_entity_poly.pdbx_seq_one_letter_code
_entity_poly.pdbx_strand_id
1 'polypeptide(L)' 'MVEGAAAELRCRICRAPARLADNPYFGTGLSVHRQIQVCTRCQAISFPPRAERDAAEAVTAPPRGWRARLGAWLHAH' A
#
# COMPACT_ATOMS: atom_id res chain seq x y z
N MET A 1 3.81 -26.05 4.16
CA MET A 1 3.75 -24.78 4.92
C MET A 1 5.03 -24.05 4.59
N VAL A 2 5.02 -23.12 3.62
CA VAL A 2 6.24 -22.37 3.26
C VAL A 2 6.22 -21.11 4.10
N GLU A 3 7.03 -21.12 5.16
CA GLU A 3 7.33 -19.96 5.98
C GLU A 3 7.95 -18.90 5.06
N GLY A 4 7.18 -17.85 4.78
CA GLY A 4 7.64 -16.71 4.00
C GLY A 4 8.80 -16.07 4.76
N ALA A 5 10.02 -16.31 4.29
CA ALA A 5 11.20 -15.64 4.81
C ALA A 5 10.93 -14.14 4.78
N ALA A 6 10.83 -13.53 5.97
CA ALA A 6 10.72 -12.09 6.12
C ALA A 6 12.03 -11.51 5.57
N ALA A 7 12.03 -11.13 4.28
CA ALA A 7 13.16 -10.47 3.67
C ALA A 7 13.49 -9.24 4.50
N GLU A 8 14.68 -9.21 5.09
CA GLU A 8 15.07 -8.12 5.97
C GLU A 8 14.94 -6.77 5.23
N LEU A 9 14.12 -5.87 5.79
CA LEU A 9 13.80 -4.59 5.18
C LEU A 9 15.02 -3.68 5.24
N ARG A 10 15.70 -3.52 4.11
CA ARG A 10 16.86 -2.63 3.96
C ARG A 10 16.54 -1.43 3.10
N CYS A 11 17.10 -0.28 3.46
CA CYS A 11 17.01 0.93 2.66
C CYS A 11 17.70 0.72 1.30
N ARG A 12 17.02 1.05 0.20
CA ARG A 12 17.60 0.95 -1.15
C ARG A 12 18.70 1.99 -1.43
N ILE A 13 18.75 3.07 -0.64
CA ILE A 13 19.71 4.16 -0.80
C ILE A 13 20.97 3.88 0.01
N CYS A 14 20.85 3.75 1.34
CA CYS A 14 22.00 3.65 2.24
C CYS A 14 22.22 2.24 2.83
N ARG A 15 21.41 1.25 2.44
CA ARG A 15 21.47 -0.16 2.91
C ARG A 15 21.29 -0.38 4.41
N ALA A 16 21.11 0.67 5.20
CA ALA A 16 20.79 0.58 6.62
C ALA A 16 19.42 -0.10 6.86
N PRO A 17 19.18 -0.62 8.09
CA PRO A 17 17.89 -1.15 8.47
C PRO A 17 16.74 -0.16 8.22
N ALA A 18 15.57 -0.70 7.94
CA ALA A 18 14.36 0.07 7.79
C ALA A 18 13.22 -0.57 8.58
N ARG A 19 12.24 0.24 8.96
CA ARG A 19 11.05 -0.18 9.68
C ARG A 19 9.81 -0.03 8.82
N LEU A 20 8.79 -0.85 9.06
CA LEU A 20 7.45 -0.61 8.55
C LEU A 20 6.76 0.43 9.42
N ALA A 21 5.97 1.28 8.79
CA ALA A 21 5.04 2.20 9.43
C ALA A 21 3.72 2.20 8.64
N ASP A 22 2.61 2.48 9.31
CA ASP A 22 1.35 2.70 8.62
C ASP A 22 1.46 3.93 7.71
N ASN A 23 0.88 3.80 6.52
CA ASN A 23 0.84 4.88 5.56
C ASN A 23 -0.32 5.83 5.91
N PRO A 24 -0.06 7.08 6.30
CA PRO A 24 -1.12 8.03 6.65
C PRO A 24 -2.01 8.40 5.46
N TYR A 25 -1.56 8.11 4.23
CA TYR A 25 -2.29 8.37 3.00
C TYR A 25 -3.14 7.18 2.53
N PHE A 26 -3.09 6.05 3.24
CA PHE A 26 -3.94 4.91 2.91
C PHE A 26 -5.41 5.24 3.19
N GLY A 27 -6.29 4.96 2.22
CA GLY A 27 -7.73 5.24 2.34
C GLY A 27 -8.14 6.68 2.02
N THR A 28 -7.21 7.61 1.80
CA THR A 28 -7.52 9.00 1.40
C THR A 28 -7.60 9.19 -0.12
N GLY A 29 -7.32 8.14 -0.90
CA GLY A 29 -7.21 8.21 -2.36
C GLY A 29 -5.84 8.65 -2.87
N LEU A 30 -4.90 8.98 -1.97
CA LEU A 30 -3.53 9.39 -2.31
C LEU A 30 -2.52 8.22 -2.32
N SER A 31 -2.88 7.07 -1.74
CA SER A 31 -2.04 5.88 -1.78
C SER A 31 -2.84 4.58 -1.64
N VAL A 32 -2.38 3.54 -2.33
CA VAL A 32 -2.98 2.18 -2.31
C VAL A 32 -2.28 1.22 -1.35
N HIS A 33 -1.10 1.59 -0.83
CA HIS A 33 -0.32 0.75 0.07
C HIS A 33 -0.66 1.07 1.53
N ARG A 34 -1.04 0.05 2.31
CA ARG A 34 -1.33 0.20 3.75
C ARG A 34 -0.10 0.57 4.56
N GLN A 35 1.06 0.03 4.19
CA GLN A 35 2.31 0.22 4.91
C GLN A 35 3.37 0.85 4.00
N ILE A 36 4.22 1.66 4.62
CA ILE A 36 5.43 2.22 4.04
C ILE A 36 6.65 1.72 4.82
N GLN A 37 7.78 1.67 4.13
CA GLN A 37 9.09 1.42 4.71
C GLN A 37 9.80 2.75 4.95
N VAL A 38 10.30 2.96 6.16
CA VAL A 38 11.05 4.16 6.56
C VAL A 38 12.45 3.76 7.01
N CYS A 39 13.48 4.32 6.39
CA CYS A 39 14.86 4.07 6.81
C CYS A 39 15.15 4.70 8.18
N THR A 40 15.78 3.94 9.09
CA THR A 40 16.14 4.45 10.42
C THR A 40 17.36 5.37 10.40
N ARG A 41 18.07 5.47 9.27
CA ARG A 41 19.28 6.29 9.10
C ARG A 41 19.05 7.53 8.26
N CYS A 42 18.68 7.38 6.99
CA CYS A 42 18.51 8.50 6.06
C CYS A 42 17.06 8.99 5.92
N GLN A 43 16.12 8.40 6.66
CA GLN A 43 14.68 8.73 6.64
C GLN A 43 13.98 8.60 5.28
N ALA A 44 14.65 8.00 4.28
CA ALA A 44 14.03 7.71 3.00
C ALA A 44 12.81 6.81 3.16
N ILE A 45 11.75 7.15 2.42
CA ILE A 45 10.47 6.45 2.42
C ILE A 45 10.34 5.67 1.11
N SER A 46 9.96 4.41 1.20
CA SER A 46 9.66 3.57 0.02
C SER A 46 8.53 2.60 0.33
N PHE A 47 7.92 2.00 -0.69
CA PHE A 47 6.97 0.92 -0.48
C PHE A 47 7.72 -0.41 -0.22
N PRO A 48 7.24 -1.23 0.72
CA PRO A 48 7.81 -2.54 0.96
C PRO A 48 7.66 -3.43 -0.29
N PRO A 49 8.61 -4.33 -0.56
CA PRO A 49 8.45 -5.33 -1.61
C PRO A 49 7.22 -6.18 -1.28
N ARG A 50 6.34 -6.35 -2.27
CA ARG A 50 5.05 -7.02 -2.13
C ARG A 50 5.29 -8.47 -1.69
N ALA A 51 4.97 -8.83 -0.45
CA ALA A 51 4.54 -10.19 -0.18
C ALA A 51 3.17 -10.32 -0.84
N GLU A 52 3.00 -11.27 -1.76
CA GLU A 52 1.84 -11.41 -2.66
C GLU A 52 0.45 -11.47 -1.98
N ARG A 53 0.36 -11.44 -0.65
CA ARG A 53 -0.88 -11.67 0.11
C ARG A 53 -1.84 -10.48 0.15
N ASP A 54 -1.38 -9.23 0.21
CA ASP A 54 -2.27 -8.05 0.27
C ASP A 54 -2.69 -7.52 -1.12
N ALA A 55 -2.21 -8.17 -2.18
CA ALA A 55 -2.48 -7.79 -3.56
C ALA A 55 -3.93 -8.01 -3.99
N ALA A 56 -4.54 -9.07 -3.48
CA ALA A 56 -5.84 -9.56 -3.90
C ALA A 56 -7.00 -8.75 -3.27
N GLU A 57 -6.80 -8.17 -2.09
CA GLU A 57 -7.88 -7.47 -1.37
C GLU A 57 -8.10 -6.03 -1.87
N ALA A 58 -7.09 -5.42 -2.49
CA ALA A 58 -7.19 -4.07 -3.07
C ALA A 58 -8.06 -4.00 -4.34
N VAL A 59 -8.37 -5.14 -4.96
CA VAL A 59 -9.15 -5.19 -6.23
C VAL A 59 -10.67 -5.22 -5.96
N THR A 60 -11.10 -5.43 -4.71
CA THR A 60 -12.53 -5.61 -4.35
C THR A 60 -13.09 -4.49 -3.48
N ALA A 61 -12.42 -3.33 -3.39
CA ALA A 61 -13.06 -2.16 -2.79
C ALA A 61 -14.08 -1.59 -3.81
N PRO A 62 -15.40 -1.65 -3.55
CA PRO A 62 -16.37 -1.01 -4.44
C PRO A 62 -16.06 0.48 -4.50
N PRO A 63 -16.24 1.15 -5.66
CA PRO A 63 -16.00 2.58 -5.76
C PRO A 63 -16.91 3.32 -4.77
N ARG A 64 -16.38 3.74 -3.63
CA ARG A 64 -17.09 4.63 -2.70
C ARG A 64 -16.67 6.05 -3.03
N GLY A 65 -17.54 6.77 -3.76
CA GLY A 65 -17.29 8.14 -4.17
C GLY A 65 -18.15 8.58 -5.36
N TRP A 66 -17.92 9.80 -5.84
CA TRP A 66 -18.68 10.45 -6.92
C TRP A 66 -18.77 9.61 -8.21
N ARG A 67 -17.80 8.73 -8.48
CA ARG A 67 -17.79 7.80 -9.63
C ARG A 67 -18.91 6.76 -9.56
N ALA A 68 -19.26 6.27 -8.36
CA ALA A 68 -20.42 5.38 -8.20
C ALA A 68 -21.75 6.14 -8.34
N ARG A 69 -21.78 7.43 -7.95
CA ARG A 69 -22.96 8.29 -8.14
C ARG A 69 -23.21 8.59 -9.63
N LEU A 70 -22.15 8.79 -10.41
CA LEU A 70 -22.25 8.93 -11.88
C LEU A 70 -22.67 7.64 -12.58
N GLY A 71 -22.10 6.50 -12.20
CA GLY A 71 -22.50 5.20 -12.78
C GLY A 71 -23.97 4.87 -12.53
N ALA A 72 -24.49 5.18 -11.34
CA ALA A 72 -25.90 5.03 -11.02
C ALA A 72 -26.80 5.97 -11.83
N TRP A 73 -26.36 7.21 -12.11
CA TRP A 73 -27.12 8.18 -12.91
C TRP A 73 -27.20 7.76 -14.39
N LEU A 74 -26.10 7.27 -14.95
CA LEU A 74 -26.02 6.84 -16.36
C LEU A 74 -26.84 5.58 -16.66
N HIS A 75 -27.11 4.73 -15.67
CA HIS A 75 -27.98 3.56 -15.83
C HIS A 75 -29.45 3.83 -15.46
N ALA A 76 -29.78 5.05 -15.02
CA ALA A 76 -31.12 5.47 -14.66
C ALA A 76 -31.80 6.32 -15.76
N HIS A 77 -31.19 6.45 -16.94
CA HIS A 77 -31.73 7.08 -18.16
C HIS A 77 -31.49 6.15 -19.36
#